data_AF-A0A376VXC6-F1
#
_entry.id   AF-A0A376VXC6-F1
#
_cell.length_a   1.000
_cell.length_b   1.000
_cell.length_c   1.000
_cell.angle_alpha   90.00
_cell.angle_beta   90.00
_cell.angle_gamma   90.00
#
_symmetry.space_group_name_H-M   'P 1'
#
loop_
_entity.id
_entity.type
_entity.pdbx_description
1 polymer ?
#
loop_
_entity_poly.entity_id
_entity_poly.type
_entity_poly.pdbx_seq_one_letter_code
_entity_poly.pdbx_strand_id
1 'polypeptide(L)' 'MNEFPVVLVINCGSSSIKFSVLNASDCEVLMSGIADGINSKNAFLSVNGESQHRWLTTATKVH' A
#
# COMPACT_ATOMS: atom_id res chain seq x y z
N MET A 1 -7.23 -3.75 24.55
CA MET A 1 -6.40 -4.55 23.62
C MET A 1 -7.31 -4.91 22.45
N ASN A 2 -6.89 -4.78 21.19
CA ASN A 2 -7.79 -5.06 20.05
C ASN A 2 -8.16 -6.54 20.05
N GLU A 3 -9.45 -6.87 19.94
CA GLU A 3 -9.92 -8.27 19.95
C GLU A 3 -9.48 -9.05 18.70
N PHE A 4 -9.07 -8.35 17.64
CA PHE A 4 -8.58 -8.93 16.39
C PHE A 4 -7.23 -8.29 16.01
N PRO A 5 -6.11 -8.73 16.61
CA PRO A 5 -4.79 -8.18 16.28
C PRO A 5 -4.46 -8.43 14.81
N VAL A 6 -3.88 -7.42 14.17
CA VAL A 6 -3.42 -7.49 12.78
C VAL A 6 -1.95 -7.14 12.66
N VAL A 7 -1.29 -7.70 11.66
CA VAL A 7 0.10 -7.40 11.30
C VAL A 7 0.12 -6.66 9.97
N LEU A 8 0.68 -5.46 9.94
CA LEU A 8 0.98 -4.76 8.70
C LEU A 8 2.38 -5.15 8.22
N VAL A 9 2.46 -5.78 7.05
CA VAL A 9 3.71 -6.09 6.36
C VAL A 9 3.95 -5.03 5.31
N ILE A 10 5.14 -4.43 5.32
CA ILE A 10 5.56 -3.40 4.35
C ILE A 10 6.85 -3.87 3.68
N ASN A 11 6.86 -3.84 2.36
CA ASN A 11 8.05 -4.07 1.55
C ASN A 11 8.27 -2.85 0.64
N CYS A 12 9.30 -2.08 0.95
CA CYS A 12 9.69 -0.89 0.19
C CYS A 12 10.79 -1.25 -0.81
N GLY A 13 10.44 -1.22 -2.10
CA GLY A 13 11.41 -1.12 -3.18
C GLY A 13 11.79 0.34 -3.46
N SER A 14 12.67 0.56 -4.44
CA SER A 14 13.09 1.91 -4.83
C SER A 14 11.99 2.73 -5.52
N SER A 15 11.03 2.07 -6.19
CA SER A 15 9.95 2.72 -6.94
C SER A 15 8.55 2.27 -6.54
N SER A 16 8.43 1.36 -5.57
CA SER A 16 7.15 0.83 -5.13
C SER A 16 7.15 0.41 -3.66
N ILE A 17 5.96 0.40 -3.07
CA ILE A 17 5.70 -0.13 -1.74
C ILE A 17 4.61 -1.18 -1.88
N LYS A 18 4.94 -2.43 -1.61
CA LYS A 18 3.96 -3.50 -1.45
C LYS A 18 3.58 -3.61 0.02
N PHE A 19 2.30 -3.78 0.29
CA PHE A 19 1.82 -3.97 1.65
C PHE A 19 0.77 -5.07 1.73
N SER A 20 0.70 -5.70 2.90
CA SER A 20 -0.37 -6.63 3.25
C SER A 20 -0.76 -6.43 4.71
N VAL A 21 -2.05 -6.55 5.00
CA VAL A 21 -2.59 -6.65 6.36
C VAL A 21 -2.94 -8.11 6.60
N LEU A 22 -2.32 -8.71 7.60
CA LEU A 22 -2.56 -10.10 7.98
C LEU A 22 -3.34 -10.15 9.29
N ASN A 23 -4.27 -11.09 9.40
CA ASN A 23 -4.79 -11.51 10.70
C ASN A 23 -3.64 -12.16 11.48
N ALA A 24 -3.36 -11.68 12.69
CA ALA A 24 -2.24 -12.16 13.49
C ALA A 24 -2.47 -13.59 14.03
N SER A 25 -3.71 -14.09 14.00
CA SER A 25 -4.07 -15.40 14.56
C SER A 25 -3.71 -16.57 13.64
N ASP A 26 -3.88 -16.38 12.33
CA ASP A 26 -3.77 -17.43 11.31
C ASP A 26 -2.94 -17.02 10.08
N CYS A 27 -2.40 -15.80 10.08
CA CYS A 27 -1.66 -15.21 8.96
C CYS A 27 -2.47 -15.08 7.66
N GLU A 28 -3.80 -15.09 7.73
CA GLU A 28 -4.66 -14.81 6.59
C GLU A 28 -4.45 -13.38 6.10
N VAL A 29 -4.32 -13.18 4.79
CA VAL A 29 -4.25 -11.85 4.18
C VAL A 29 -5.65 -11.24 4.10
N LEU A 30 -5.92 -10.25 4.94
CA LEU A 30 -7.19 -9.51 4.97
C LEU A 30 -7.24 -8.42 3.88
N MET A 31 -6.08 -7.87 3.55
CA MET A 31 -5.93 -6.83 2.53
C MET A 31 -4.52 -6.88 1.97
N SER A 32 -4.37 -6.58 0.68
CA SER A 32 -3.06 -6.35 0.08
C SER A 32 -3.11 -5.19 -0.89
N GLY A 33 -1.96 -4.61 -1.20
CA GLY A 33 -1.88 -3.59 -2.21
C GLY A 33 -0.48 -3.22 -2.59
N ILE A 34 -0.40 -2.34 -3.58
CA ILE A 34 0.83 -1.78 -4.09
C ILE A 34 0.64 -0.30 -4.38
N ALA A 35 1.54 0.52 -3.84
CA ALA A 35 1.82 1.85 -4.36
C ALA A 35 2.99 1.71 -5.33
N ASP A 36 2.78 1.99 -6.61
CA ASP A 36 3.79 1.82 -7.65
C ASP A 36 4.03 3.14 -8.40
N GLY A 37 5.13 3.21 -9.13
CA GLY A 37 5.55 4.42 -9.84
C GLY A 37 5.87 5.58 -8.90
N ILE A 38 6.30 5.30 -7.67
CA ILE A 38 6.74 6.31 -6.71
C ILE A 38 7.85 7.15 -7.37
N ASN A 39 7.80 8.47 -7.15
CA ASN A 39 8.69 9.45 -7.79
C ASN A 39 8.56 9.52 -9.33
N SER A 40 7.40 9.12 -9.86
CA SER A 40 7.05 9.29 -11.28
C SER A 40 5.72 10.02 -11.45
N LYS A 41 5.45 10.53 -12.66
CA LYS A 41 4.16 11.15 -13.01
C LYS A 41 2.99 10.15 -13.08
N ASN A 42 3.29 8.86 -13.03
CA ASN A 42 2.35 7.77 -13.20
C ASN A 42 2.16 6.98 -11.88
N ALA A 43 2.42 7.61 -10.74
CA ALA A 43 2.21 6.99 -9.45
C ALA A 43 0.74 6.58 -9.27
N PHE A 44 0.52 5.37 -8.78
CA PHE A 44 -0.82 4.86 -8.50
C PHE A 44 -0.83 3.99 -7.25
N LEU A 45 -2.02 3.84 -6.68
CA LEU A 45 -2.31 2.89 -5.61
C LEU A 45 -3.34 1.89 -6.14
N SER A 46 -3.07 0.60 -5.95
CA SER A 46 -4.05 -0.47 -6.14
C SER A 46 -4.16 -1.27 -4.85
N VAL A 47 -5.40 -1.48 -4.40
CA VAL A 47 -5.73 -2.24 -3.19
C VAL A 47 -6.61 -3.40 -3.62
N ASN A 48 -6.30 -4.61 -3.17
CA ASN A 48 -7.00 -5.86 -3.49
C ASN A 48 -7.14 -6.13 -5.01
N GLY A 49 -6.25 -5.59 -5.83
CA GLY A 49 -6.33 -5.68 -7.29
C GLY A 49 -7.45 -4.83 -7.91
N GLU A 50 -8.14 -4.00 -7.10
CA GLU A 50 -9.14 -3.06 -7.60
C GLU A 50 -8.47 -1.86 -8.30
N SER A 51 -9.28 -1.20 -9.13
CA SER A 51 -8.91 -0.21 -10.15
C SER A 51 -7.82 0.75 -9.71
N GLN A 52 -6.86 1.01 -10.59
CA GLN A 52 -5.76 1.94 -10.35
C GLN A 52 -6.31 3.37 -10.15
N HIS A 53 -6.35 3.82 -8.91
CA HIS A 53 -6.60 5.23 -8.63
C HIS A 53 -5.30 6.00 -8.91
N ARG A 54 -5.24 6.60 -10.11
CA ARG A 54 -4.20 7.55 -10.47
C ARG A 54 -4.43 8.84 -9.71
N TRP A 55 -3.55 9.13 -8.78
CA TRP A 55 -3.47 10.46 -8.19
C TRP A 55 -2.77 11.36 -9.20
N LEU A 56 -3.45 12.38 -9.72
CA LEU A 56 -2.77 13.54 -10.31
C LEU A 56 -2.08 14.27 -9.17
N THR A 57 -0.90 13.81 -8.77
CA THR A 57 -0.08 14.52 -7.78
C THR A 57 0.41 15.82 -8.40
N THR A 58 -0.26 16.92 -8.13
CA THR A 58 0.42 18.20 -7.94
C THR A 58 1.31 18.00 -6.72
N ALA A 59 2.55 17.57 -6.94
CA ALA A 59 3.51 17.44 -5.86
C ALA A 59 3.77 18.82 -5.26
N THR A 60 3.11 19.17 -4.16
CA THR A 60 3.56 20.27 -3.31
C THR A 60 4.86 19.80 -2.69
N LYS A 61 5.97 20.21 -3.31
CA LYS A 61 7.32 20.08 -2.77
C LYS A 61 7.37 20.89 -1.48
N VAL A 62 7.13 20.25 -0.34
CA VAL A 62 7.33 20.85 0.98
C VAL A 62 8.84 21.08 1.09
N HIS A 63 9.23 22.35 1.01
CA HIS A 63 10.59 22.81 1.34
C HIS A 63 10.73 22.90 2.85
#